data_AF-A0A6P1IND6-F1
#
_entry.id   AF-A0A6P1IND6-F1
#
_cell.length_a   1.000
_cell.length_b   1.000
_cell.length_c   1.000
_cell.angle_alpha   90.00
_cell.angle_beta   90.00
_cell.angle_gamma   90.00
#
_symmetry.space_group_name_H-M   'P 1'
#
loop_
_entity.id
_entity.type
_entity.pdbx_description
1 polymer ?
#
loop_
_entity_poly.entity_id
_entity_poly.type
_entity_poly.pdbx_seq_one_letter_code
_entity_poly.pdbx_strand_id
1 'polypeptide(L)'
;MTTATTSNNRMAVMLGFLVMAALFAAEPALAQTGGLDKVNTFMDNVLAVLRGVSITTVTIAIMWAGYKFLFKHADIAEVGKILAGGLLIGGAAELARYLLS
;
A
#
# COMPACT_ATOMS: atom_id res chain seq x y z
N MET A 1 15.32 -33.08 -2.72
CA MET A 1 15.68 -31.96 -1.84
C MET A 1 15.70 -30.70 -2.70
N THR A 2 14.63 -29.94 -3.00
CA THR A 2 13.54 -29.36 -2.15
C THR A 2 14.19 -28.73 -0.91
N THR A 3 14.29 -27.41 -0.69
CA THR A 3 13.34 -26.31 -0.85
C THR A 3 14.08 -25.00 -0.56
N ALA A 4 14.18 -24.03 -1.47
CA ALA A 4 14.84 -22.74 -1.17
C ALA A 4 14.19 -21.53 -1.87
N THR A 5 12.90 -21.60 -2.22
CA THR A 5 12.23 -20.54 -2.99
C THR A 5 11.03 -19.93 -2.24
N THR A 6 11.09 -19.84 -0.91
CA THR A 6 10.00 -19.29 -0.07
C THR A 6 10.46 -18.28 1.00
N SER A 7 11.75 -17.89 1.00
CA SER A 7 12.30 -16.90 1.96
C SER A 7 12.18 -15.43 1.49
N ASN A 8 12.32 -15.19 0.19
CA ASN A 8 12.49 -13.83 -0.36
C ASN A 8 11.32 -12.87 -0.07
N ASN A 9 10.08 -13.35 -0.11
CA ASN A 9 8.91 -12.49 0.13
C ASN A 9 8.78 -12.07 1.60
N ARG A 10 9.24 -12.89 2.55
CA ARG A 10 9.16 -12.56 3.98
C ARG A 10 10.24 -11.54 4.37
N MET A 11 11.44 -11.66 3.79
CA MET A 11 12.49 -10.64 3.96
C MET A 11 12.15 -9.31 3.31
N ALA A 12 11.55 -9.32 2.11
CA ALA A 12 11.11 -8.09 1.45
C ALA A 12 10.02 -7.36 2.25
N VAL A 13 9.06 -8.09 2.83
CA VAL A 13 8.05 -7.52 3.72
C VAL A 13 8.66 -6.96 5.00
N MET A 14 9.62 -7.66 5.63
CA MET A 14 10.30 -7.17 6.83
C MET A 14 11.14 -5.91 6.57
N LEU A 15 11.84 -5.85 5.43
CA LEU A 15 12.59 -4.66 5.02
C LEU A 15 11.66 -3.48 4.69
N GLY A 16 10.54 -3.73 4.01
CA GLY A 16 9.52 -2.72 3.75
C GLY A 16 8.90 -2.16 5.04
N PHE A 17 8.62 -3.03 6.01
CA PHE A 17 8.15 -2.64 7.35
C PHE A 17 9.20 -1.83 8.12
N LEU A 18 10.48 -2.20 8.04
CA LEU A 18 11.57 -1.47 8.69
C LEU A 18 11.80 -0.08 8.09
N VAL A 19 11.75 0.05 6.76
CA VAL A 19 11.87 1.34 6.08
C VAL A 19 10.68 2.24 6.40
N MET A 20 9.46 1.69 6.42
CA MET A 20 8.28 2.42 6.90
C MET A 20 8.44 2.84 8.36
N ALA A 21 8.81 1.93 9.26
CA ALA A 21 8.99 2.25 10.68
C ALA A 21 10.06 3.34 10.91
N ALA A 22 11.16 3.32 10.15
CA ALA A 22 12.19 4.36 10.20
C ALA A 22 11.69 5.72 9.71
N LEU A 23 10.84 5.74 8.67
CA LEU A 23 10.21 6.97 8.18
C LEU A 23 9.28 7.57 9.25
N PHE A 24 8.44 6.73 9.88
CA PHE A 24 7.54 7.15 10.97
C PHE A 24 8.26 7.54 12.26
N ALA A 25 9.46 7.01 12.51
CA ALA A 25 10.26 7.31 13.71
C ALA A 25 11.15 8.56 13.58
N ALA A 26 11.26 9.16 12.40
CA ALA A 26 12.06 10.37 12.18
C ALA A 26 11.34 11.67 12.61
N GLU A 27 10.01 11.67 12.67
CA GLU A 27 9.19 12.84 13.02
C GLU A 27 8.95 13.13 14.52
N PRO A 28 8.91 12.16 15.46
CA PRO A 28 8.62 12.45 16.87
C PRO A 28 9.75 13.20 17.60
N ALA A 29 10.97 13.26 17.05
CA ALA A 29 12.09 13.96 17.67
C ALA A 29 11.95 15.51 17.63
N LEU A 30 11.05 16.04 16.79
CA LEU A 30 10.87 17.49 16.57
C LEU A 30 9.52 18.02 17.11
N ALA A 31 8.76 17.21 17.86
CA ALA A 31 7.39 17.50 18.27
C ALA A 31 7.23 18.21 19.63
N GLN A 32 8.32 18.52 20.34
CA GLN A 32 8.24 18.92 21.76
C GLN A 32 7.74 20.36 22.03
N THR A 33 7.57 21.24 21.03
CA THR A 33 7.35 22.69 21.31
C THR A 33 6.17 23.37 20.60
N GLY A 34 5.31 22.65 19.87
CA GLY A 34 4.14 23.24 19.17
C GLY A 34 3.12 22.21 18.67
N GLY A 35 2.88 21.17 19.47
CA GLY A 35 2.52 19.82 19.02
C GLY A 35 1.22 19.62 18.24
N LEU A 36 0.17 20.43 18.39
CA LEU A 36 -1.13 20.11 17.76
C LEU A 36 -1.20 20.49 16.27
N ASP A 37 -0.71 21.67 15.90
CA ASP A 37 -0.71 22.11 14.48
C ASP A 37 0.27 21.30 13.62
N LYS A 38 1.41 20.93 14.21
CA LYS A 38 2.39 20.04 13.60
C LYS A 38 1.84 18.63 13.39
N VAL A 39 1.07 18.11 14.36
CA VAL A 39 0.42 16.80 14.25
C VAL A 39 -0.67 16.81 13.18
N ASN A 40 -1.49 17.86 13.10
CA ASN A 40 -2.47 17.99 12.02
C ASN A 40 -1.79 18.00 10.64
N THR A 41 -0.74 18.81 10.48
CA THR A 41 0.04 18.87 9.23
C THR A 41 0.68 17.51 8.89
N PHE A 42 1.16 16.79 9.90
CA PHE A 42 1.71 15.45 9.73
C PHE A 42 0.65 14.45 9.24
N MET A 43 -0.53 14.45 9.87
CA MET A 43 -1.64 13.58 9.47
C MET A 43 -2.08 13.85 8.02
N ASP A 44 -2.14 15.12 7.62
CA ASP A 44 -2.45 15.52 6.23
C ASP A 44 -1.42 14.99 5.23
N ASN A 45 -0.13 15.07 5.56
CA ASN A 45 0.94 14.53 4.72
C ASN A 45 0.90 12.99 4.63
N VAL A 46 0.63 12.31 5.75
CA VAL A 46 0.48 10.85 5.76
C VAL A 46 -0.70 10.43 4.89
N LEU A 47 -1.83 11.14 4.94
CA LEU A 47 -2.98 10.88 4.08
C LEU A 47 -2.65 11.10 2.60
N ALA A 48 -1.91 12.16 2.27
CA ALA A 48 -1.49 12.43 0.91
C ALA A 48 -0.61 11.30 0.36
N VAL A 49 0.36 10.82 1.15
CA VAL A 49 1.22 9.69 0.78
C VAL A 49 0.40 8.40 0.64
N LEU A 50 -0.48 8.11 1.60
CA LEU A 50 -1.29 6.89 1.59
C LEU A 50 -2.23 6.83 0.36
N ARG A 51 -2.75 7.98 -0.08
CA ARG A 51 -3.53 8.12 -1.33
C ARG A 51 -2.67 7.87 -2.57
N GLY A 52 -1.48 8.44 -2.63
CA GLY A 52 -0.53 8.22 -3.73
C GLY A 52 -0.15 6.74 -3.87
N VAL A 53 0.08 6.05 -2.75
CA VAL A 53 0.38 4.62 -2.73
C VAL A 53 -0.85 3.78 -3.15
N SER A 54 -2.07 4.15 -2.77
CA SER A 54 -3.28 3.43 -3.21
C SER A 54 -3.47 3.46 -4.73
N ILE A 55 -3.40 4.64 -5.36
CA ILE A 55 -3.62 4.76 -6.81
C ILE A 55 -2.53 4.02 -7.61
N THR A 56 -1.28 4.14 -7.17
CA THR A 56 -0.15 3.47 -7.84
C THR A 56 -0.25 1.95 -7.74
N THR A 57 -0.59 1.41 -6.57
CA THR A 57 -0.78 -0.04 -6.39
C THR A 57 -1.96 -0.58 -7.20
N VAL A 58 -3.08 0.15 -7.28
CA VAL A 58 -4.24 -0.21 -8.12
C VAL A 58 -3.86 -0.27 -9.60
N THR A 59 -3.03 0.67 -10.06
CA THR A 59 -2.60 0.71 -11.47
C THR A 59 -1.77 -0.54 -11.83
N ILE A 60 -0.84 -0.93 -10.95
CA ILE A 60 -0.03 -2.15 -11.15
C ILE A 60 -0.92 -3.41 -11.12
N ALA A 61 -1.92 -3.46 -10.23
CA ALA A 61 -2.85 -4.58 -10.15
C ALA A 61 -3.66 -4.77 -11.44
N ILE A 62 -4.17 -3.68 -12.02
CA ILE A 62 -4.94 -3.72 -13.28
C ILE A 62 -4.04 -4.14 -14.45
N MET A 63 -2.82 -3.62 -14.54
CA MET A 63 -1.88 -4.02 -15.59
C MET A 63 -1.56 -5.52 -15.52
N TRP A 64 -1.38 -6.06 -14.32
CA TRP A 64 -1.12 -7.49 -14.12
C TRP A 64 -2.34 -8.37 -14.43
N ALA A 65 -3.54 -7.91 -14.04
CA ALA A 65 -4.81 -8.54 -14.38
C ALA A 65 -5.03 -8.60 -15.90
N GLY A 66 -4.78 -7.50 -16.62
CA GLY A 66 -4.91 -7.42 -18.07
C GLY A 66 -3.93 -8.35 -18.80
N TYR A 67 -2.67 -8.43 -18.36
CA TYR A 67 -1.68 -9.35 -18.93
C TYR A 67 -2.11 -10.82 -18.77
N LYS A 68 -2.56 -11.22 -17.59
CA LYS A 68 -3.07 -12.59 -17.34
C LYS A 68 -4.33 -12.91 -18.12
N PHE A 69 -5.24 -11.94 -18.27
CA PHE A 69 -6.50 -12.10 -19.00
C PHE A 69 -6.25 -12.30 -20.51
N LEU A 70 -5.34 -11.52 -21.11
CA LEU A 70 -5.11 -11.52 -22.56
C LEU A 70 -4.24 -12.70 -23.05
N PHE A 71 -3.19 -13.09 -22.30
CA PHE A 71 -2.15 -13.97 -22.84
C PHE A 71 -2.16 -15.41 -22.31
N LYS A 72 -3.02 -15.74 -21.34
CA LYS A 72 -3.00 -17.08 -20.73
C LYS A 72 -4.28 -17.89 -20.84
N HIS A 73 -5.37 -17.38 -21.42
CA HIS A 73 -6.72 -17.93 -21.16
C HIS A 73 -6.88 -18.24 -19.65
N ALA A 74 -6.26 -17.42 -18.80
CA ALA A 74 -6.13 -17.72 -17.39
C ALA A 74 -7.51 -17.60 -16.78
N ASP A 75 -7.87 -18.63 -16.03
CA ASP A 75 -9.13 -18.77 -15.32
C ASP A 75 -9.55 -17.41 -14.71
N ILE A 76 -10.74 -16.94 -15.07
CA ILE A 76 -11.29 -15.65 -14.64
C ILE A 76 -11.26 -15.54 -13.11
N ALA A 77 -11.24 -16.67 -12.40
CA ALA A 77 -11.05 -16.73 -10.95
C ALA A 77 -9.72 -16.12 -10.47
N GLU A 78 -8.62 -16.24 -11.22
CA GLU A 78 -7.32 -15.69 -10.83
C GLU A 78 -7.27 -14.17 -11.07
N VAL A 79 -7.83 -13.71 -12.20
CA VAL A 79 -7.97 -12.29 -12.52
C VAL A 79 -8.95 -11.60 -11.56
N GLY A 80 -10.06 -12.27 -11.23
CA GLY A 80 -11.07 -11.78 -10.31
C GLY A 80 -10.53 -11.54 -8.90
N LYS A 81 -9.63 -12.40 -8.39
CA LYS A 81 -8.99 -12.19 -7.09
C LYS A 81 -8.09 -10.95 -7.07
N ILE A 82 -7.35 -10.70 -8.15
CA ILE A 82 -6.47 -9.52 -8.26
C ILE A 82 -7.31 -8.25 -8.34
N LEU A 83 -8.37 -8.25 -9.14
CA LEU A 83 -9.27 -7.11 -9.27
C LEU A 83 -10.05 -6.85 -7.99
N ALA A 84 -10.52 -7.89 -7.29
CA ALA A 84 -11.16 -7.75 -5.98
C ALA A 84 -10.19 -7.12 -4.96
N GLY A 85 -8.93 -7.57 -4.92
CA GLY A 85 -7.91 -6.97 -4.07
C GLY A 85 -7.62 -5.51 -4.42
N GLY A 86 -7.46 -5.20 -5.71
CA GLY A 86 -7.23 -3.82 -6.18
C GLY A 86 -8.41 -2.90 -5.87
N LEU A 87 -9.65 -3.37 -6.07
CA LEU A 87 -10.85 -2.61 -5.75
C LEU A 87 -10.98 -2.35 -4.25
N LEU A 88 -10.62 -3.32 -3.40
CA LEU A 88 -10.63 -3.13 -1.94
C LEU A 88 -9.59 -2.10 -1.50
N ILE A 89 -8.38 -2.12 -2.07
CA ILE A 89 -7.32 -1.14 -1.76
C ILE A 89 -7.72 0.27 -2.21
N GLY A 90 -8.25 0.40 -3.43
CA GLY A 90 -8.72 1.67 -3.97
C GLY A 90 -9.94 2.20 -3.22
N GLY A 91 -10.92 1.33 -2.94
CA GLY A 91 -12.14 1.68 -2.22
C GLY A 91 -11.88 2.10 -0.77
N ALA A 92 -10.98 1.41 -0.07
CA ALA A 92 -10.60 1.78 1.29
C ALA A 92 -9.97 3.18 1.36
N ALA A 93 -9.20 3.59 0.35
CA ALA A 93 -8.60 4.93 0.30
C ALA A 93 -9.65 6.03 0.16
N GLU A 94 -10.71 5.80 -0.62
CA GLU A 94 -11.80 6.78 -0.77
C GLU A 94 -12.69 6.84 0.48
N LEU A 95 -12.94 5.69 1.13
CA LEU A 95 -13.65 5.67 2.42
C LEU A 95 -12.86 6.35 3.54
N ALA A 96 -11.55 6.14 3.59
CA ALA A 96 -10.68 6.84 4.53
C ALA A 96 -10.69 8.35 4.29
N ARG A 97 -10.73 8.78 3.02
CA ARG A 97 -10.90 10.20 2.67
C ARG A 97 -12.22 10.75 3.20
N TYR A 98 -13.32 10.03 3.03
CA TYR A 98 -14.66 10.50 3.42
C TYR A 98 -14.86 10.53 4.95
N LEU A 99 -14.21 9.63 5.69
CA LEU A 99 -14.31 9.56 7.15
C LEU A 99 -13.37 10.53 7.87
N LEU A 100 -12.27 10.93 7.23
CA LEU A 100 -11.30 11.85 7.81
C LEU A 100 -11.44 13.30 7.29
N SER A 101 -12.37 13.54 6.36
CA SER A 101 -12.85 14.87 5.98
C SER A 101 -13.95 15.35 6.91
#